data_AF-A0A5C9EY08-F1
#
_entry.id   AF-A0A5C9EY08-F1
#
_cell.length_a   1.000
_cell.length_b   1.000
_cell.length_c   1.000
_cell.angle_alpha   90.00
_cell.angle_beta   90.00
_cell.angle_gamma   90.00
#
_symmetry.space_group_name_H-M   'P 1'
#
loop_
_entity.id
_entity.type
_entity.pdbx_description
1 polymer ?
#
loop_
_entity_poly.entity_id
_entity_poly.type
_entity_poly.pdbx_seq_one_letter_code
_entity_poly.pdbx_strand_id
1 'polypeptide(L)'
;MGLFDTIEFPNPIKCKECGTEITSTQTKMFENILNHYNVGDILPKYVVTGILKETVYCSHKKSRKKGSWDAEIYIVVWNNIFIDVKEEYEQAEKRLRTFSHADLFLLYRELYNKRNEFRYKFNALKSWTENYIEYENMSEEEKKELLKEKHSLINYHMRRFAKKMIETEYPLDVFLEELENREGYDISFIF
;
A
#
# COMPACT_ATOMS: atom_id res chain seq x y z
N MET A 1 23.23 -7.43 16.37
CA MET A 1 21.93 -6.73 16.34
C MET A 1 20.88 -7.76 15.95
N GLY A 2 19.73 -7.81 16.63
CA GLY A 2 18.66 -8.76 16.29
C GLY A 2 17.84 -8.28 15.09
N LEU A 3 17.14 -9.19 14.42
CA LEU A 3 16.08 -8.86 13.48
C LEU A 3 14.84 -8.44 14.29
N PHE A 4 14.11 -7.43 13.82
CA PHE A 4 12.90 -6.92 14.46
C PHE A 4 11.87 -6.65 13.38
N ASP A 5 10.61 -6.92 13.67
CA ASP A 5 9.52 -6.48 12.80
C ASP A 5 9.11 -5.05 13.16
N THR A 6 8.49 -4.35 12.22
CA THR A 6 8.04 -2.96 12.38
C THR A 6 6.52 -2.91 12.37
N ILE A 7 5.93 -2.18 13.32
CA ILE A 7 4.52 -1.86 13.34
C ILE A 7 4.37 -0.39 12.97
N GLU A 8 3.64 -0.13 11.90
CA GLU A 8 3.25 1.22 11.48
C GLU A 8 1.98 1.64 12.23
N PHE A 9 1.97 2.88 12.74
CA PHE A 9 0.83 3.41 13.47
C PHE A 9 -0.14 4.10 12.51
N PRO A 10 -1.45 3.78 12.59
CA PRO A 10 -2.46 4.44 11.75
C PRO A 10 -2.57 5.94 12.07
N ASN A 11 -2.31 6.31 13.32
CA ASN A 11 -2.20 7.69 13.77
C ASN A 11 -0.87 7.87 14.49
N PRO A 12 -0.05 8.88 14.15
CA PRO A 12 1.22 9.11 14.82
C PRO A 12 1.03 9.37 16.32
N ILE A 13 1.86 8.73 17.14
CA ILE A 13 1.87 8.89 18.59
C ILE A 13 2.85 9.98 18.96
N LYS A 14 2.44 10.93 19.79
CA LYS A 14 3.32 12.04 20.19
C LYS A 14 4.19 11.64 21.37
N CYS A 15 5.50 11.84 21.21
CA CYS A 15 6.44 11.74 22.32
C CYS A 15 6.07 12.73 23.45
N LYS A 16 5.88 12.22 24.67
CA LYS A 16 5.52 13.04 25.84
C LYS A 16 6.59 14.07 26.22
N GLU A 17 7.85 13.81 25.89
CA GLU A 17 8.96 14.70 26.25
C GLU A 17 9.26 15.80 25.22
N CYS A 18 9.20 15.48 23.92
CA CYS A 18 9.61 16.43 22.86
C CYS A 18 8.52 16.74 21.83
N GLY A 19 7.35 16.11 21.95
CA GLY A 19 6.23 16.30 21.02
C GLY A 19 6.49 15.81 19.60
N THR A 20 7.60 15.10 19.35
CA THR A 20 7.89 14.52 18.04
C THR A 20 6.89 13.40 17.76
N GLU A 21 6.34 13.39 16.55
CA GLU A 21 5.44 12.34 16.07
C GLU A 21 6.24 11.08 15.76
N ILE A 22 5.82 9.99 16.39
CA ILE A 22 6.36 8.66 16.17
C ILE A 22 5.35 7.92 15.30
N THR A 23 5.78 7.47 14.14
CA THR A 23 4.92 6.83 13.14
C THR A 23 4.99 5.30 13.21
N SER A 24 6.00 4.74 13.86
CA SER A 24 6.19 3.30 13.96
C SER A 24 7.02 2.89 15.17
N THR A 25 6.98 1.60 15.49
CA THR A 25 7.88 0.98 16.47
C THR A 25 8.39 -0.37 15.99
N GLN A 26 9.55 -0.78 16.50
CA GLN A 26 10.10 -2.11 16.28
C GLN A 26 9.64 -3.05 17.39
N THR A 27 9.24 -4.26 17.03
CA THR A 27 8.78 -5.29 17.98
C THR A 27 9.49 -6.61 17.76
N LYS A 28 9.63 -7.37 18.85
CA LYS A 28 10.10 -8.76 18.83
C LYS A 28 8.99 -9.80 18.98
N MET A 29 7.74 -9.36 19.09
CA MET A 29 6.61 -10.21 19.46
C MET A 29 6.21 -11.23 18.38
N PHE A 30 6.71 -11.06 17.14
CA PHE A 30 6.31 -11.86 15.98
C PHE A 30 7.42 -12.82 15.52
N GLU A 31 7.76 -12.81 14.22
CA GLU A 31 8.71 -13.73 13.61
C GLU A 31 10.12 -13.17 13.49
N ASN A 32 10.29 -11.84 13.61
CA ASN A 32 11.57 -11.16 13.51
C ASN A 32 12.20 -11.37 12.12
N ILE A 33 11.41 -11.14 11.07
CA ILE A 33 11.82 -11.32 9.67
C ILE A 33 11.94 -9.99 8.90
N LEU A 34 11.97 -8.87 9.62
CA LEU A 34 12.04 -7.50 9.08
C LEU A 34 10.79 -7.11 8.29
N ASN A 35 9.63 -7.67 8.66
CA ASN A 35 8.37 -7.29 8.05
C ASN A 35 7.84 -5.97 8.62
N HIS A 36 7.05 -5.28 7.81
CA HIS A 36 6.26 -4.13 8.23
C HIS A 36 4.79 -4.53 8.31
N TYR A 37 4.12 -4.19 9.41
CA TYR A 37 2.71 -4.48 9.65
C TYR A 37 1.91 -3.20 9.80
N ASN A 38 0.79 -3.14 9.09
CA ASN A 38 -0.22 -2.08 9.11
C ASN A 38 -1.56 -2.63 9.61
N VAL A 39 -2.46 -1.73 10.03
CA VAL A 39 -3.83 -2.12 10.38
C VAL A 39 -4.48 -2.86 9.20
N GLY A 40 -5.04 -4.03 9.47
CA GLY A 40 -5.61 -4.96 8.50
C GLY A 40 -4.69 -6.12 8.12
N ASP A 41 -3.39 -6.03 8.43
CA ASP A 41 -2.44 -7.09 8.12
C ASP A 41 -2.62 -8.31 9.04
N ILE A 42 -2.34 -9.48 8.47
CA ILE A 42 -2.31 -10.74 9.22
C ILE A 42 -0.95 -10.89 9.88
N LEU A 43 -0.95 -10.93 11.20
CA LEU A 43 0.23 -11.16 12.01
C LEU A 43 0.59 -12.66 11.97
N PRO A 44 1.87 -12.99 11.80
CA PRO A 44 2.31 -14.38 11.82
C PRO A 44 2.32 -14.95 13.25
N LYS A 45 2.43 -16.28 13.34
CA LYS A 45 2.20 -17.14 14.55
C LYS A 45 0.74 -17.28 14.99
N TYR A 46 0.55 -18.13 15.99
CA TYR A 46 -0.69 -18.61 16.63
C TYR A 46 -1.90 -17.69 16.53
N VAL A 47 -3.11 -18.25 16.48
CA VAL A 47 -4.36 -17.49 16.60
C VAL A 47 -4.39 -16.75 17.94
N VAL A 48 -4.03 -15.47 17.93
CA VAL A 48 -4.06 -14.56 19.06
C VAL A 48 -5.22 -13.58 18.85
N THR A 49 -6.18 -13.67 19.74
CA THR A 49 -7.13 -12.57 19.99
C THR A 49 -6.76 -11.99 21.34
N GLY A 50 -6.32 -10.74 21.37
CA GLY A 50 -5.78 -10.12 22.57
C GLY A 50 -5.12 -8.78 22.35
N ILE A 51 -4.46 -8.30 23.40
CA ILE A 51 -3.77 -7.01 23.42
C ILE A 51 -2.31 -7.27 23.79
N LEU A 52 -1.40 -6.83 22.93
CA LEU A 52 0.04 -6.92 23.17
C LEU A 52 0.55 -5.56 23.64
N LYS A 53 1.30 -5.56 24.75
CA LYS A 53 1.94 -4.37 25.28
C LYS A 53 3.33 -4.22 24.68
N GLU A 54 3.64 -3.04 24.17
CA GLU A 54 4.96 -2.71 23.62
C GLU A 54 5.38 -1.31 24.10
N THR A 55 6.68 -1.05 24.15
CA THR A 55 7.19 0.30 24.49
C THR A 55 7.72 1.00 23.25
N VAL A 56 7.45 2.29 23.13
CA VAL A 56 7.88 3.10 22.00
C VAL A 56 9.12 3.90 22.39
N TYR A 57 10.12 3.85 21.51
CA TYR A 57 11.36 4.61 21.66
C TYR A 57 11.28 5.92 20.85
N CYS A 58 11.67 7.03 21.46
CA CYS A 58 11.88 8.29 20.76
C CYS A 58 13.35 8.69 20.78
N SER A 59 13.92 9.04 19.62
CA SER A 59 15.29 9.54 19.53
C SER A 59 15.42 11.05 19.83
N HIS A 60 14.39 11.70 20.39
CA HIS A 60 14.34 13.13 20.77
C HIS A 60 15.03 14.10 19.80
N LYS A 61 14.71 14.04 18.50
CA LYS A 61 15.36 14.90 17.49
C LYS A 61 15.29 16.41 17.80
N LYS A 62 14.27 16.84 18.57
CA LYS A 62 14.03 18.25 18.93
C LYS A 62 14.50 18.62 20.35
N SER A 63 15.04 17.67 21.12
CA SER A 63 15.42 17.86 22.53
C SER A 63 16.93 17.65 22.71
N ARG A 64 17.54 18.32 23.70
CA ARG A 64 18.96 18.10 24.07
C ARG A 64 19.18 16.83 24.92
N LYS A 65 18.12 16.07 25.21
CA LYS A 65 18.19 14.83 25.99
C LYS A 65 18.56 13.65 25.08
N LYS A 66 19.15 12.61 25.68
CA LYS A 66 19.30 11.31 25.02
C LYS A 66 17.92 10.68 24.89
N GLY A 67 17.68 10.00 23.76
CA GLY A 67 16.37 9.38 23.49
C GLY A 67 15.93 8.41 24.58
N SER A 68 14.62 8.30 24.76
CA SER A 68 13.99 7.58 25.87
C SER A 68 12.83 6.71 25.39
N TRP A 69 12.49 5.73 26.23
CA TRP A 69 11.31 4.88 26.07
C TRP A 69 10.13 5.62 26.71
N ASP A 70 9.34 6.28 25.87
CA ASP A 70 8.49 7.40 26.31
C ASP A 70 7.02 7.04 26.51
N ALA A 71 6.56 5.96 25.88
CA ALA A 71 5.16 5.57 25.94
C ALA A 71 5.01 4.05 25.85
N GLU A 72 4.08 3.53 26.65
CA GLU A 72 3.54 2.20 26.45
C GLU A 72 2.43 2.30 25.42
N ILE A 73 2.40 1.33 24.50
CA ILE A 73 1.34 1.18 23.53
C ILE A 73 0.76 -0.22 23.63
N TYR A 74 -0.47 -0.32 23.16
CA TYR A 74 -1.28 -1.52 23.19
C TYR A 74 -1.70 -1.84 21.76
N ILE A 75 -1.10 -2.88 21.21
CA ILE A 75 -1.40 -3.42 19.88
C ILE A 75 -2.57 -4.36 20.03
N VAL A 76 -3.66 -4.07 19.34
CA VAL A 76 -4.90 -4.84 19.41
C VAL A 76 -4.93 -5.84 18.26
N VAL A 77 -5.08 -7.11 18.60
CA VAL A 77 -5.10 -8.23 17.65
C VAL A 77 -6.41 -8.98 17.77
N TRP A 78 -7.11 -9.17 16.66
CA TRP A 78 -8.34 -9.95 16.59
C TRP A 78 -8.18 -11.08 15.58
N ASN A 79 -8.17 -12.33 16.04
CA ASN A 79 -7.95 -13.52 15.20
C ASN A 79 -6.77 -13.37 14.23
N ASN A 80 -5.60 -12.97 14.76
CA ASN A 80 -4.37 -12.66 13.99
C ASN A 80 -4.40 -11.42 13.11
N ILE A 81 -5.49 -10.66 13.09
CA ILE A 81 -5.55 -9.42 12.34
C ILE A 81 -5.11 -8.31 13.27
N PHE A 82 -4.12 -7.54 12.84
CA PHE A 82 -3.75 -6.30 13.50
C PHE A 82 -4.85 -5.26 13.26
N ILE A 83 -5.63 -4.91 14.29
CA ILE A 83 -6.82 -4.06 14.10
C ILE A 83 -6.65 -2.62 14.57
N ASP A 84 -5.75 -2.35 15.52
CA ASP A 84 -5.53 -0.99 16.05
C ASP A 84 -4.30 -0.89 16.97
N VAL A 85 -3.84 0.33 17.22
CA VAL A 85 -2.87 0.66 18.28
C VAL A 85 -3.46 1.76 19.16
N LYS A 86 -3.37 1.58 20.48
CA LYS A 86 -3.83 2.56 21.48
C LYS A 86 -2.76 2.88 22.51
N GLU A 87 -2.80 4.10 23.04
CA GLU A 87 -1.91 4.54 24.14
C GLU A 87 -2.41 4.06 25.51
N GLU A 88 -3.71 3.76 25.63
CA GLU A 88 -4.34 3.33 26.88
C GLU A 88 -4.94 1.93 26.75
N TYR A 89 -4.72 1.09 27.76
CA TYR A 89 -5.21 -0.29 27.79
C TYR A 89 -6.74 -0.37 27.71
N GLU A 90 -7.44 0.51 28.41
CA GLU A 90 -8.92 0.57 28.43
C GLU A 90 -9.49 0.83 27.03
N GLN A 91 -8.82 1.68 26.25
CA GLN A 91 -9.21 1.95 24.85
C GLN A 91 -8.94 0.74 23.95
N ALA A 92 -7.81 0.05 24.17
CA ALA A 92 -7.48 -1.18 23.46
C ALA A 92 -8.49 -2.30 23.74
N GLU A 93 -8.87 -2.48 25.00
CA GLU A 93 -9.87 -3.46 25.42
C GLU A 93 -11.25 -3.14 24.85
N LYS A 94 -11.67 -1.87 24.93
CA LYS A 94 -12.90 -1.42 24.30
C LYS A 94 -12.90 -1.73 22.80
N ARG A 95 -11.81 -1.41 22.09
CA ARG A 95 -11.69 -1.70 20.65
C ARG A 95 -11.77 -3.18 20.36
N LEU A 96 -11.09 -4.03 21.12
CA LEU A 96 -11.13 -5.48 20.95
C LEU A 96 -12.55 -6.05 21.12
N ARG A 97 -13.31 -5.53 22.10
CA ARG A 97 -14.68 -5.96 22.39
C ARG A 97 -15.69 -5.46 21.36
N THR A 98 -15.49 -4.26 20.80
CA THR A 98 -16.42 -3.68 19.83
C THR A 98 -16.11 -4.09 18.39
N PHE A 99 -14.89 -4.58 18.12
CA PHE A 99 -14.54 -5.06 16.78
C PHE A 99 -15.45 -6.19 16.35
N SER A 100 -16.14 -5.97 15.24
CA SER A 100 -17.17 -6.84 14.72
C SER A 100 -16.85 -7.33 13.32
N HIS A 101 -17.63 -8.29 12.83
CA HIS A 101 -17.56 -8.73 11.44
C HIS A 101 -17.84 -7.59 10.44
N ALA A 102 -18.60 -6.56 10.83
CA ALA A 102 -18.82 -5.38 9.99
C ALA A 102 -17.53 -4.54 9.85
N ASP A 103 -16.77 -4.35 10.93
CA ASP A 103 -15.45 -3.71 10.88
C ASP A 103 -14.48 -4.50 9.99
N LEU A 104 -14.48 -5.83 10.14
CA LEU A 104 -13.67 -6.72 9.31
C LEU A 104 -14.02 -6.59 7.83
N PHE A 105 -15.30 -6.50 7.49
CA PHE A 105 -15.75 -6.29 6.12
C PHE A 105 -15.24 -4.96 5.56
N LEU A 106 -15.24 -3.88 6.37
CA LEU A 106 -14.69 -2.59 5.95
C LEU A 106 -13.19 -2.67 5.65
N LEU A 107 -12.41 -3.34 6.51
CA LEU A 107 -10.98 -3.59 6.26
C LEU A 107 -10.77 -4.40 4.98
N TYR A 108 -11.56 -5.47 4.79
CA TYR A 108 -11.45 -6.30 3.61
C TYR A 108 -11.82 -5.56 2.33
N ARG A 109 -12.80 -4.65 2.39
CA ARG A 109 -13.19 -3.80 1.26
C ARG A 109 -12.03 -2.93 0.80
N GLU A 110 -11.28 -2.33 1.72
CA GLU A 110 -10.10 -1.53 1.39
C GLU A 110 -9.00 -2.38 0.74
N LEU A 111 -8.71 -3.56 1.28
CA LEU A 111 -7.76 -4.51 0.70
C LEU A 111 -8.20 -4.98 -0.69
N TYR A 112 -9.49 -5.23 -0.87
CA TYR A 112 -10.08 -5.61 -2.15
C TYR A 112 -9.93 -4.50 -3.19
N ASN A 113 -10.15 -3.25 -2.81
CA ASN A 113 -9.95 -2.09 -3.67
C ASN A 113 -8.47 -1.96 -4.08
N LYS A 114 -7.54 -2.04 -3.13
CA LYS A 114 -6.09 -2.07 -3.40
C LYS A 114 -5.70 -3.19 -4.37
N ARG A 115 -6.26 -4.40 -4.18
CA ARG A 115 -6.04 -5.55 -5.09
C ARG A 115 -6.53 -5.25 -6.50
N ASN A 116 -7.71 -4.66 -6.65
CA ASN A 116 -8.28 -4.35 -7.96
C ASN A 116 -7.51 -3.24 -8.66
N GLU A 117 -7.08 -2.22 -7.93
CA GLU A 117 -6.21 -1.16 -8.44
C GLU A 117 -4.89 -1.74 -8.94
N PHE A 118 -4.23 -2.57 -8.13
CA PHE A 118 -3.01 -3.27 -8.53
C PHE A 118 -3.22 -4.12 -9.78
N ARG A 119 -4.29 -4.94 -9.80
CA ARG A 119 -4.60 -5.81 -10.95
C ARG A 119 -4.85 -5.00 -12.23
N TYR A 120 -5.54 -3.88 -12.11
CA TYR A 120 -5.76 -2.97 -13.22
C TYR A 120 -4.43 -2.38 -13.72
N LYS A 121 -3.60 -1.84 -12.81
CA LYS A 121 -2.29 -1.26 -13.14
C LYS A 121 -1.38 -2.30 -13.80
N PHE A 122 -1.33 -3.51 -13.24
CA PHE A 122 -0.57 -4.61 -13.80
C PHE A 122 -1.03 -5.00 -15.20
N ASN A 123 -2.34 -5.15 -15.42
CA ASN A 123 -2.89 -5.51 -16.72
C ASN A 123 -2.65 -4.40 -17.76
N ALA A 124 -2.74 -3.13 -17.36
CA ALA A 124 -2.45 -1.99 -18.22
C ALA A 124 -0.98 -1.99 -18.63
N LEU A 125 -0.06 -2.18 -17.68
CA LEU A 125 1.38 -2.27 -17.96
C LEU A 125 1.69 -3.46 -18.86
N LYS A 126 1.12 -4.64 -18.57
CA LYS A 126 1.26 -5.84 -19.41
C LYS A 126 0.82 -5.56 -20.85
N SER A 127 -0.35 -4.97 -21.03
CA SER A 127 -0.88 -4.63 -22.37
C SER A 127 0.01 -3.61 -23.08
N TRP A 128 0.55 -2.63 -22.35
CA TRP A 128 1.50 -1.66 -22.89
C TRP A 128 2.78 -2.35 -23.37
N THR A 129 3.33 -3.29 -22.59
CA THR A 129 4.53 -4.06 -22.96
C THR A 129 4.27 -4.95 -24.17
N GLU A 130 3.12 -5.60 -24.25
CA GLU A 130 2.72 -6.42 -25.41
C GLU A 130 2.65 -5.55 -26.68
N ASN A 131 1.99 -4.38 -26.61
CA ASN A 131 1.93 -3.43 -27.73
C ASN A 131 3.31 -2.89 -28.11
N TYR A 132 4.19 -2.66 -27.12
CA TYR A 132 5.55 -2.20 -27.37
C TYR A 132 6.35 -3.26 -28.15
N ILE A 133 6.29 -4.51 -27.71
CA ILE A 133 6.93 -5.64 -28.39
C ILE A 133 6.37 -5.79 -29.81
N GLU A 134 5.05 -5.68 -29.99
CA GLU A 134 4.43 -5.76 -31.30
C GLU A 134 4.91 -4.61 -32.20
N TYR A 135 4.94 -3.38 -31.70
CA TYR A 135 5.41 -2.20 -32.41
C TYR A 135 6.88 -2.28 -32.81
N GLU A 136 7.77 -2.76 -31.93
CA GLU A 136 9.19 -2.95 -32.22
C GLU A 136 9.42 -4.02 -33.30
N ASN A 137 8.60 -5.07 -33.33
CA ASN A 137 8.68 -6.13 -34.32
C ASN A 137 8.05 -5.79 -35.68
N MET A 138 7.31 -4.68 -35.79
CA MET A 138 6.75 -4.21 -37.05
C MET A 138 7.83 -3.65 -37.97
N SER A 139 7.68 -3.89 -39.26
CA SER A 139 8.47 -3.24 -40.29
C SER A 139 8.20 -1.73 -40.33
N GLU A 140 9.17 -0.96 -40.85
CA GLU A 140 9.02 0.49 -41.03
C GLU A 140 7.87 0.86 -41.99
N GLU A 141 7.49 -0.05 -42.88
CA GLU A 141 6.34 0.11 -43.78
C GLU A 141 5.02 -0.01 -43.02
N GLU A 142 4.89 -1.03 -42.17
CA GLU A 142 3.71 -1.23 -41.30
C GLU A 142 3.54 -0.08 -40.30
N LYS A 143 4.64 0.39 -39.69
CA LYS A 143 4.61 1.57 -38.81
C LYS A 143 4.10 2.82 -39.54
N LYS A 144 4.52 3.03 -40.79
CA LYS A 144 4.03 4.15 -41.63
C LYS A 144 2.58 3.98 -42.04
N GLU A 145 2.11 2.75 -42.26
CA GLU A 145 0.71 2.48 -42.56
C GLU A 145 -0.21 2.72 -41.36
N LEU A 146 0.20 2.32 -40.15
CA LEU A 146 -0.56 2.55 -38.91
C LEU A 146 -0.87 4.04 -38.67
N LEU A 147 -0.02 4.94 -39.15
CA LEU A 147 -0.21 6.39 -39.02
C LEU A 147 -1.22 6.97 -40.02
N LYS A 148 -1.57 6.25 -41.09
CA LYS A 148 -2.55 6.68 -42.09
C LYS A 148 -3.99 6.56 -41.54
N GLU A 149 -4.88 7.46 -41.94
CA GLU A 149 -6.20 7.62 -41.31
C GLU A 149 -7.23 6.50 -41.57
N LYS A 150 -6.96 5.57 -42.49
CA LYS A 150 -7.94 4.59 -42.98
C LYS A 150 -7.73 3.17 -42.46
N HIS A 151 -7.84 2.95 -41.15
CA HIS A 151 -7.78 1.58 -40.60
C HIS A 151 -9.00 1.20 -39.76
N SER A 152 -9.28 -0.11 -39.74
CA SER A 152 -10.37 -0.75 -39.00
C SER A 152 -10.24 -0.55 -37.49
N LEU A 153 -11.33 -0.76 -36.74
CA LEU A 153 -11.35 -0.68 -35.28
C LEU A 153 -10.28 -1.57 -34.62
N ILE A 154 -9.88 -2.65 -35.28
CA ILE A 154 -8.85 -3.61 -34.81
C ILE A 154 -7.49 -2.91 -34.65
N ASN A 155 -7.16 -1.95 -35.53
CA ASN A 155 -5.87 -1.25 -35.51
C ASN A 155 -5.92 0.07 -34.73
N TYR A 156 -7.08 0.46 -34.20
CA TYR A 156 -7.24 1.74 -33.50
C TYR A 156 -6.35 1.83 -32.24
N HIS A 157 -6.28 0.74 -31.48
CA HIS A 157 -5.46 0.67 -30.26
C HIS A 157 -3.97 0.78 -30.57
N MET A 158 -3.47 0.01 -31.54
CA MET A 158 -2.07 0.05 -31.96
C MET A 158 -1.69 1.37 -32.63
N ARG A 159 -2.60 2.00 -33.39
CA ARG A 159 -2.37 3.35 -33.93
C ARG A 159 -2.21 4.38 -32.81
N ARG A 160 -3.09 4.37 -31.81
CA ARG A 160 -3.00 5.30 -30.67
C ARG A 160 -1.69 5.10 -29.90
N PHE A 161 -1.28 3.85 -29.73
CA PHE A 161 -0.02 3.49 -29.11
C PHE A 161 1.17 4.01 -29.94
N ALA A 162 1.25 3.67 -31.23
CA ALA A 162 2.31 4.12 -32.14
C ALA A 162 2.43 5.65 -32.22
N LYS A 163 1.30 6.36 -32.21
CA LYS A 163 1.29 7.83 -32.15
C LYS A 163 1.96 8.34 -30.87
N LYS A 164 1.62 7.75 -29.71
CA LYS A 164 2.23 8.10 -28.42
C LYS A 164 3.73 7.81 -28.37
N MET A 165 4.17 6.72 -29.00
CA MET A 165 5.59 6.35 -29.11
C MET A 165 6.41 7.36 -29.93
N ILE A 166 5.80 8.02 -30.92
CA ILE A 166 6.47 9.00 -31.79
C ILE A 166 6.44 10.41 -31.17
N GLU A 167 5.33 10.78 -30.53
CA GLU A 167 5.12 12.12 -29.96
C GLU A 167 5.88 12.35 -28.65
N THR A 168 6.39 11.29 -28.02
CA THR A 168 6.98 11.34 -26.67
C THR A 168 8.41 10.82 -26.68
N GLU A 169 9.36 11.57 -26.12
CA GLU A 169 10.76 11.15 -26.00
C GLU A 169 10.93 9.97 -25.02
N TYR A 170 10.14 9.95 -23.94
CA TYR A 170 10.12 8.89 -22.92
C TYR A 170 8.69 8.33 -22.75
N PRO A 171 8.19 7.52 -23.70
CA PRO A 171 6.79 7.09 -23.73
C PRO A 171 6.43 6.14 -22.56
N LEU A 172 7.40 5.42 -22.02
CA LEU A 172 7.22 4.59 -20.83
C LEU A 172 7.01 5.44 -19.59
N ASP A 173 7.86 6.46 -19.36
CA ASP A 173 7.78 7.31 -18.17
C ASP A 173 6.43 8.05 -18.13
N VAL A 174 6.01 8.62 -19.27
CA VAL A 174 4.69 9.27 -19.39
C VAL A 174 3.54 8.27 -19.17
N PHE A 175 3.68 7.02 -19.62
CA PHE A 175 2.69 5.99 -19.33
C PHE A 175 2.65 5.62 -17.84
N LEU A 176 3.80 5.48 -17.19
CA LEU A 176 3.89 5.18 -15.76
C LEU A 176 3.30 6.32 -14.92
N GLU A 177 3.60 7.57 -15.25
CA GLU A 177 2.99 8.74 -14.60
C GLU A 177 1.47 8.77 -14.78
N GLU A 178 0.95 8.51 -15.99
CA GLU A 178 -0.50 8.40 -16.23
C GLU A 178 -1.12 7.26 -15.43
N LEU A 179 -0.39 6.16 -15.26
CA LEU A 179 -0.88 4.97 -14.56
C LEU A 179 -0.90 5.19 -13.04
N GLU A 180 0.10 5.89 -12.50
CA GLU A 180 0.18 6.27 -11.09
C GLU A 180 -0.88 7.30 -10.72
N ASN A 181 -1.09 8.30 -11.58
CA ASN A 181 -2.05 9.39 -11.36
C ASN A 181 -3.52 9.01 -11.62
N ARG A 182 -3.79 7.82 -12.18
CA ARG A 182 -5.17 7.33 -12.29
C ARG A 182 -5.67 6.89 -10.91
N GLU A 183 -6.55 7.70 -10.34
CA GLU A 183 -7.33 7.28 -9.18
C GLU A 183 -8.11 6.00 -9.52
N GLY A 184 -8.03 5.01 -8.62
CA GLY A 184 -8.64 3.70 -8.80
C GLY A 184 -10.13 3.82 -9.13
N TYR A 185 -10.62 2.95 -10.01
CA TYR A 185 -12.06 2.86 -10.29
C TYR A 185 -12.83 2.73 -8.98
N ASP A 186 -13.67 3.72 -8.68
CA ASP A 186 -14.64 3.63 -7.60
C ASP A 186 -15.68 2.57 -7.98
N ILE A 187 -15.54 1.36 -7.43
CA ILE A 187 -16.51 0.28 -7.59
C ILE A 187 -17.67 0.46 -6.58
N SER A 188 -17.92 1.68 -6.09
CA SER A 188 -19.06 2.03 -5.22
C SER A 188 -20.43 1.68 -5.82
N PHE A 189 -20.50 1.23 -7.09
CA PHE A 189 -21.71 0.83 -7.78
C PHE A 189 -21.95 -0.69 -7.94
N ILE A 190 -21.18 -1.55 -7.26
CA ILE A 190 -21.54 -2.97 -7.16
C ILE A 190 -21.76 -3.29 -5.68
N PHE A 191 -22.89 -2.85 -5.12
CA PHE A 191 -23.79 -3.55 -4.18
C PHE A 191 -24.90 -2.60 -3.71
#